data_AF-A0A1M7EBZ4-F1
#
_entry.id   AF-A0A1M7EBZ4-F1
#
_cell.length_a   1.000
_cell.length_b   1.000
_cell.length_c   1.000
_cell.angle_alpha   90.00
_cell.angle_beta   90.00
_cell.angle_gamma   90.00
#
_symmetry.space_group_name_H-M   'P 1'
#
loop_
_entity.id
_entity.type
_entity.pdbx_description
1 polymer ?
#
loop_
_entity_poly.entity_id
_entity_poly.type
_entity_poly.pdbx_seq_one_letter_code
_entity_poly.pdbx_strand_id
1 'polypeptide(L)'
;MKIINLAIALPLAGLVAACGHGTVGPDKTRDRGFDKKHLSQLQAGIWVDPNGCDHWIIDDGVEGYLSQRLDRYGKPVCSGVAPPTVATGSFKGGSTSSLGDPL
;
A
#
# COMPACT_ATOMS: atom_id res chain seq x y z
N MET A 1 -33.79 -17.01 22.54
CA MET A 1 -34.12 -15.83 21.70
C MET A 1 -33.09 -14.70 21.82
N LYS A 2 -32.77 -14.18 23.03
CA LYS A 2 -31.74 -13.11 23.19
C LYS A 2 -30.34 -13.48 22.69
N ILE A 3 -29.91 -14.73 22.90
CA ILE A 3 -28.56 -15.19 22.54
C ILE A 3 -28.39 -15.33 21.01
N ILE A 4 -29.44 -15.76 20.30
CA ILE A 4 -29.45 -15.87 18.83
C ILE A 4 -29.43 -14.48 18.19
N ASN A 5 -30.18 -13.52 18.75
CA ASN A 5 -30.16 -12.14 18.28
C ASN A 5 -28.78 -11.48 18.48
N LEU A 6 -28.09 -11.76 19.60
CA LEU A 6 -26.72 -11.30 19.85
C LEU A 6 -25.69 -11.97 18.92
N ALA A 7 -25.86 -13.26 18.63
CA ALA A 7 -24.99 -14.00 17.72
C ALA A 7 -25.05 -13.50 16.27
N ILE A 8 -26.16 -12.87 15.86
CA ILE A 8 -26.32 -12.27 14.53
C ILE A 8 -25.91 -10.79 14.55
N ALA A 9 -26.21 -10.06 15.62
CA ALA A 9 -25.95 -8.63 15.70
C ALA A 9 -24.46 -8.27 15.78
N LEU A 10 -23.63 -9.05 16.49
CA LEU A 10 -22.18 -8.80 16.60
C LEU A 10 -21.42 -8.89 15.26
N PRO A 11 -21.54 -9.98 14.46
CA PRO A 11 -20.85 -10.07 13.19
C PRO A 11 -21.38 -9.04 12.19
N LEU A 12 -22.69 -8.74 12.22
CA LEU A 12 -23.26 -7.71 11.35
C LEU A 12 -22.68 -6.33 11.68
N ALA A 13 -22.55 -5.96 12.95
CA ALA A 13 -21.88 -4.72 13.37
C ALA A 13 -20.39 -4.68 12.97
N GLY A 14 -19.70 -5.82 13.05
CA GLY A 14 -18.32 -5.95 12.56
C GLY A 14 -18.19 -5.70 11.05
N LEU A 15 -19.14 -6.20 10.25
CA LEU A 15 -19.14 -6.01 8.79
C LEU A 15 -19.35 -4.54 8.38
N VAL A 16 -20.15 -3.76 9.12
CA VAL A 16 -20.38 -2.34 8.78
C VAL A 16 -19.27 -1.40 9.32
N ALA A 17 -18.42 -1.87 10.23
CA ALA A 17 -17.36 -1.05 10.84
C ALA A 17 -16.21 -0.73 9.86
N ALA A 18 -16.06 -1.46 8.75
CA ALA A 18 -14.98 -1.27 7.78
C ALA A 18 -15.08 0.04 6.97
N CYS A 19 -16.27 0.67 6.91
CA CYS A 19 -16.48 1.93 6.20
C CYS A 19 -15.88 3.16 6.93
N GLY A 20 -15.30 2.97 8.12
CA GLY A 20 -14.70 4.03 8.93
C GLY A 20 -13.24 4.38 8.58
N HIS A 21 -12.72 3.95 7.42
CA HIS A 21 -11.38 4.31 6.98
C HIS A 21 -11.31 5.83 6.76
N GLY A 22 -10.87 6.56 7.77
CA GLY A 22 -10.92 8.03 7.81
C GLY A 22 -10.33 8.65 6.54
N THR A 23 -10.90 9.79 6.14
CA THR A 23 -10.51 10.53 4.93
C THR A 23 -8.99 10.60 4.80
N VAL A 24 -8.44 10.07 3.70
CA VAL A 24 -7.02 10.16 3.41
C VAL A 24 -6.71 11.63 3.16
N GLY A 25 -5.92 12.23 4.05
CA GLY A 25 -5.54 13.63 3.95
C GLY A 25 -4.67 13.92 2.72
N PRO A 26 -4.37 15.21 2.47
CA PRO A 26 -3.49 15.61 1.37
C PRO A 26 -2.05 15.12 1.57
N ASP A 27 -1.64 14.88 2.83
CA ASP A 27 -0.34 14.30 3.13
C ASP A 27 -0.33 12.80 2.85
N LYS A 28 0.41 12.42 1.80
CA LYS A 28 0.62 11.03 1.36
C LYS A 28 1.99 10.50 1.77
N THR A 29 2.72 11.21 2.63
CA THR A 29 4.07 10.82 3.06
C THR A 29 4.08 9.89 4.27
N ARG A 30 2.90 9.61 4.84
CA ARG A 30 2.76 8.79 6.04
C ARG A 30 1.92 7.56 5.80
N ASP A 31 2.40 6.48 6.39
CA ASP A 31 1.68 5.24 6.56
C ASP A 31 0.58 5.37 7.62
N ARG A 32 -0.49 4.59 7.46
CA ARG A 32 -1.69 4.63 8.30
C ARG A 32 -1.83 3.27 9.01
N GLY A 33 -3.03 2.90 9.45
CA GLY A 33 -3.18 1.62 10.16
C GLY A 33 -2.45 1.51 11.51
N PHE A 34 -1.89 0.32 11.76
CA PHE A 34 -1.34 -0.09 13.06
C PHE A 34 0.16 0.22 13.24
N ASP A 35 0.91 0.45 12.16
CA ASP A 35 2.37 0.65 12.16
C ASP A 35 2.80 1.99 11.53
N LYS A 36 2.10 3.07 11.93
CA LYS A 36 2.21 4.40 11.33
C LYS A 36 3.64 4.94 11.38
N LYS A 37 4.30 4.97 10.23
CA LYS A 37 5.61 5.60 10.04
C LYS A 37 5.63 6.52 8.82
N HIS A 38 6.75 7.20 8.60
CA HIS A 38 6.92 7.99 7.37
C HIS A 38 7.39 7.06 6.25
N LEU A 39 6.88 7.22 5.03
CA LEU A 39 7.19 6.33 3.91
C LEU A 39 8.69 6.30 3.56
N SER A 40 9.44 7.34 3.93
CA SER A 40 10.91 7.34 3.77
C SER A 40 11.64 6.33 4.66
N GLN A 41 10.96 5.70 5.62
CA GLN A 41 11.50 4.63 6.45
C GLN A 41 11.29 3.25 5.81
N LEU A 42 10.49 3.18 4.74
CA LEU A 42 10.23 1.96 3.97
C LEU A 42 11.15 1.89 2.75
N GLN A 43 11.22 0.71 2.15
CA GLN A 43 12.04 0.46 0.98
C GLN A 43 11.17 0.51 -0.29
N ALA A 44 11.48 1.44 -1.19
CA ALA A 44 10.84 1.50 -2.50
C ALA A 44 11.56 0.59 -3.51
N GLY A 45 10.77 -0.02 -4.38
CA GLY A 45 11.20 -0.58 -5.66
C GLY A 45 10.59 0.19 -6.83
N ILE A 46 10.72 -0.39 -8.04
CA ILE A 46 10.15 0.16 -9.28
C ILE A 46 9.20 -0.86 -9.88
N TRP A 47 7.97 -0.42 -10.16
CA TRP A 47 7.07 -1.11 -11.08
C TRP A 47 7.08 -0.40 -12.43
N VAL A 48 7.21 -1.16 -13.52
CA VAL A 48 7.18 -0.64 -14.88
C VAL A 48 5.78 -0.83 -15.45
N ASP A 49 5.12 0.25 -15.84
CA ASP A 49 3.77 0.19 -16.41
C ASP A 49 3.77 -0.39 -17.85
N PRO A 50 2.59 -0.66 -18.46
CA PRO A 50 2.53 -1.17 -19.83
C PRO A 50 3.14 -0.26 -20.90
N ASN A 51 3.33 1.03 -20.61
CA ASN A 51 4.00 1.98 -21.50
C ASN A 51 5.53 1.97 -21.33
N GLY A 52 6.05 1.19 -20.38
CA GLY A 52 7.47 1.10 -20.08
C GLY A 52 7.97 2.15 -19.09
N CYS A 53 7.06 2.84 -18.37
CA CYS A 53 7.43 3.93 -17.47
C CYS A 53 7.39 3.52 -16.00
N ASP A 54 8.29 4.11 -15.22
CA ASP A 54 8.60 3.77 -13.85
C ASP A 54 7.57 4.36 -12.87
N HIS A 55 7.16 3.54 -11.91
CA HIS A 55 6.41 3.93 -10.73
C HIS A 55 7.17 3.46 -9.49
N TRP A 56 7.28 4.33 -8.49
CA TRP A 56 7.69 3.91 -7.16
C TRP A 56 6.62 3.00 -6.59
N ILE A 57 7.04 1.85 -6.08
CA ILE A 57 6.17 0.91 -5.37
C ILE A 57 6.76 0.56 -4.01
N ILE A 58 5.92 0.55 -2.99
CA ILE A 58 6.23 0.05 -1.65
C ILE A 58 5.09 -0.88 -1.26
N ASP A 59 5.46 -2.02 -0.72
CA ASP A 59 4.55 -2.97 -0.09
C ASP A 59 4.93 -3.02 1.40
N ASP A 60 4.02 -2.59 2.27
CA ASP A 60 4.13 -2.65 3.74
C ASP A 60 3.24 -3.79 4.31
N GLY A 61 3.02 -4.84 3.51
CA GLY A 61 2.21 -6.01 3.85
C GLY A 61 0.74 -5.84 3.46
N VAL A 62 -0.06 -5.24 4.34
CA VAL A 62 -1.51 -5.02 4.07
C VAL A 62 -1.74 -3.72 3.30
N GLU A 63 -0.82 -2.76 3.45
CA GLU A 63 -0.88 -1.43 2.84
C GLU A 63 0.14 -1.33 1.69
N GLY A 64 -0.28 -0.74 0.57
CA GLY A 64 0.56 -0.57 -0.62
C GLY A 64 0.58 0.88 -1.09
N TYR A 65 1.75 1.34 -1.51
CA TYR A 65 1.97 2.70 -2.01
C TYR A 65 2.48 2.66 -3.43
N LEU A 66 1.90 3.51 -4.27
CA LEU A 66 2.31 3.67 -5.67
C LEU A 66 2.28 5.13 -6.06
N SER A 67 3.36 5.60 -6.67
CA SER A 67 3.43 6.93 -7.28
C SER A 67 4.24 6.89 -8.56
N GLN A 68 3.81 7.62 -9.58
CA GLN A 68 4.61 7.77 -10.80
C GLN A 68 5.96 8.41 -10.46
N ARG A 69 7.03 7.85 -11.03
CA ARG A 69 8.37 8.43 -10.90
C ARG A 69 8.53 9.50 -11.97
N LEU A 70 8.74 10.74 -11.51
CA LEU A 70 8.89 11.89 -12.38
C LEU A 70 10.33 12.39 -12.40
N ASP A 71 10.75 12.92 -13.53
CA ASP A 71 11.99 13.69 -13.64
C ASP A 71 11.82 15.10 -13.05
N ARG A 72 12.90 15.89 -13.06
CA ARG A 72 12.90 17.27 -12.54
C ARG A 72 11.95 18.22 -13.28
N TYR A 73 11.42 17.83 -14.44
CA TYR A 73 10.50 18.60 -15.26
C TYR A 73 9.05 18.09 -15.16
N GLY A 74 8.80 17.08 -14.31
CA GLY A 74 7.49 16.47 -14.14
C GLY A 74 7.12 15.49 -15.25
N LYS A 75 8.08 15.02 -16.06
CA LYS A 75 7.82 13.98 -17.07
C LYS A 75 8.00 12.58 -16.46
N PRO A 76 7.22 11.58 -16.88
CA PRO A 76 7.43 10.20 -16.48
C PRO A 76 8.85 9.73 -16.82
N VAL A 77 9.50 9.08 -15.87
CA VAL A 77 10.77 8.39 -16.11
C VAL A 77 10.45 7.03 -16.71
N CYS A 78 11.11 6.65 -17.80
CA CYS A 78 10.95 5.33 -18.43
C CYS A 78 12.35 4.73 -18.60
N SER A 79 12.86 4.11 -17.52
CA SER A 79 14.29 3.80 -17.39
C SER A 79 14.72 2.48 -18.02
N GLY A 80 13.77 1.58 -18.29
CA GLY A 80 14.07 0.23 -18.78
C GLY A 80 14.68 -0.70 -17.72
N VAL A 81 14.53 -0.38 -16.44
CA VAL A 81 15.05 -1.19 -15.32
C VAL A 81 14.43 -2.60 -15.24
N ALA A 82 13.24 -2.78 -15.80
CA ALA A 82 12.55 -4.07 -15.94
C ALA A 82 11.64 -4.07 -17.19
N PRO A 83 11.18 -5.25 -17.66
CA PRO A 83 10.16 -5.34 -18.69
C PRO A 83 8.84 -4.67 -18.26
N PRO A 84 7.97 -4.24 -19.19
CA PRO A 84 6.63 -3.77 -18.87
C PRO A 84 5.88 -4.76 -18.00
N THR A 85 5.08 -4.25 -17.06
CA THR A 85 4.27 -4.97 -16.07
C THR A 85 5.06 -5.68 -14.96
N VAL A 86 6.38 -5.48 -14.87
CA VAL A 86 7.24 -6.11 -13.86
C VAL A 86 7.59 -5.13 -12.73
N ALA A 87 7.56 -5.62 -11.48
CA ALA A 87 8.12 -4.94 -10.32
C ALA A 87 9.53 -5.47 -10.00
N THR A 88 10.45 -4.58 -9.66
CA THR A 88 11.85 -4.88 -9.35
C THR A 88 12.34 -4.07 -8.14
N GLY A 89 13.40 -4.57 -7.49
CA GLY A 89 13.92 -4.02 -6.23
C GLY A 89 13.27 -4.63 -4.98
N SER A 90 13.78 -4.26 -3.80
CA SER A 90 13.33 -4.80 -2.51
C SER A 90 12.09 -4.05 -1.99
N PHE A 91 11.03 -3.95 -2.79
CA PHE A 91 9.84 -3.15 -2.43
C PHE A 91 9.06 -3.68 -1.21
N LYS A 92 9.37 -4.90 -0.75
CA LYS A 92 8.86 -5.51 0.49
C LYS A 92 9.80 -5.36 1.70
N GLY A 93 10.99 -4.76 1.52
CA GLY A 93 12.07 -4.79 2.49
C GLY A 93 11.85 -3.98 3.78
N GLY A 94 10.67 -3.37 3.96
CA GLY A 94 10.29 -2.57 5.14
C GLY A 94 9.11 -3.12 5.94
N SER A 95 8.47 -4.21 5.49
CA SER A 95 7.26 -4.76 6.11
C SER A 95 7.53 -5.48 7.42
N THR A 96 6.62 -5.33 8.37
CA THR A 96 6.60 -6.15 9.59
C THR A 96 5.85 -7.47 9.35
N SER A 97 6.48 -8.58 9.71
CA SER A 97 6.00 -9.96 9.51
C SER A 97 4.81 -10.36 10.39
N SER A 98 4.24 -9.44 11.17
CA SER A 98 3.09 -9.70 12.04
C SER A 98 1.74 -9.74 11.30
N LEU A 99 1.63 -9.06 10.15
CA LEU A 99 0.44 -9.08 9.26
C LEU A 99 0.81 -9.02 7.76
N GLY A 100 2.10 -8.87 7.41
CA GLY A 100 2.61 -8.83 6.05
C GLY A 100 3.36 -10.11 5.65
N ASP A 101 3.30 -10.44 4.36
CA ASP A 101 3.86 -11.65 3.77
C ASP A 101 5.34 -11.86 4.15
N PRO A 102 5.74 -13.12 4.46
CA PRO A 102 7.14 -13.46 4.59
C PRO A 102 7.87 -13.24 3.26
N LEU A 103 9.11 -12.72 3.35
CA LEU A 103 10.04 -12.59 2.24
C LEU A 103 10.37 -13.96 1.63
#